data_AF-A0A2E7QVX6-F1
#
_entry.id   AF-A0A2E7QVX6-F1
#
_cell.length_a   1.000
_cell.length_b   1.000
_cell.length_c   1.000
_cell.angle_alpha   90.00
_cell.angle_beta   90.00
_cell.angle_gamma   90.00
#
_symmetry.space_group_name_H-M   'P 1'
#
loop_
_entity.id
_entity.type
_entity.pdbx_description
1 polymer ?
#
loop_
_entity_poly.entity_id
_entity_poly.type
_entity_poly.pdbx_seq_one_letter_code
_entity_poly.pdbx_strand_id
1 'polypeptide(L)' 'MSPLATNLKASLEAEAKQFHDVVDDNMEVSWPEFLRAWGELREIDILKRDDEGAYYIEKK' A
#
# COMPACT_ATOMS: atom_id res chain seq x y z
N MET A 1 -7.58 -2.01 -10.37
CA MET A 1 -6.27 -2.00 -9.69
C MET A 1 -5.27 -2.77 -10.55
N SER A 2 -4.04 -2.29 -10.63
CA SER A 2 -2.88 -2.98 -11.19
C SER A 2 -2.50 -4.20 -10.32
N PRO A 3 -1.72 -5.16 -10.87
CA PRO A 3 -1.22 -6.29 -10.08
C PRO A 3 -0.45 -5.83 -8.83
N LEU A 4 0.40 -4.80 -8.97
CA LEU A 4 1.13 -4.22 -7.86
C LEU A 4 0.19 -3.62 -6.81
N ALA A 5 -0.82 -2.84 -7.20
CA ALA A 5 -1.80 -2.30 -6.26
C ALA A 5 -2.56 -3.41 -5.51
N THR A 6 -2.86 -4.52 -6.19
CA THR A 6 -3.51 -5.69 -5.57
C THR A 6 -2.60 -6.36 -4.53
N ASN A 7 -1.31 -6.49 -4.82
CA ASN A 7 -0.33 -7.03 -3.88
C ASN A 7 -0.12 -6.11 -2.67
N LEU A 8 0.00 -4.80 -2.91
CA LEU A 8 0.09 -3.79 -1.85
C LEU A 8 -1.15 -3.84 -0.95
N LYS A 9 -2.35 -3.96 -1.53
CA LYS A 9 -3.58 -4.14 -0.77
C LYS A 9 -3.52 -5.38 0.12
N ALA A 10 -3.15 -6.54 -0.44
CA ALA A 10 -3.05 -7.77 0.33
C ALA A 10 -2.03 -7.69 1.47
N SER A 11 -0.90 -7.00 1.25
CA SER A 11 0.11 -6.73 2.29
C SER A 11 -0.46 -5.89 3.43
N LEU A 12 -1.13 -4.77 3.11
CA LEU A 12 -1.72 -3.86 4.10
C LEU A 12 -3.00 -4.41 4.78
N GLU A 13 -3.62 -5.43 4.20
CA GLU A 13 -4.69 -6.23 4.83
C GLU A 13 -4.15 -7.31 5.77
N ALA A 14 -2.89 -7.70 5.62
CA ALA A 14 -2.23 -8.66 6.50
C ALA A 14 -1.58 -7.97 7.69
N GLU A 15 -0.93 -6.82 7.47
CA GLU A 15 -0.17 -6.09 8.48
C GLU A 15 -0.14 -4.59 8.21
N ALA A 16 -0.24 -3.78 9.26
CA ALA A 16 -0.07 -2.34 9.16
C ALA A 16 1.41 -1.99 8.94
N LYS A 17 1.73 -1.12 7.97
CA LYS A 17 3.12 -0.79 7.60
C LYS A 17 3.36 0.70 7.43
N GLN A 18 4.54 1.18 7.82
CA GLN A 18 4.96 2.55 7.48
C GLN A 18 5.17 2.67 5.97
N PHE A 19 5.01 3.87 5.43
CA PHE A 19 5.17 4.07 3.99
C PHE A 19 6.57 3.67 3.50
N HIS A 20 7.61 3.97 4.28
CA HIS A 20 8.98 3.57 3.91
C HIS A 20 9.13 2.06 3.88
N ASP A 21 8.51 1.30 4.80
CA ASP A 21 8.55 -0.16 4.78
C ASP A 21 7.87 -0.72 3.54
N VAL A 22 6.74 -0.12 3.13
CA VAL A 22 6.05 -0.51 1.89
C VAL A 22 6.92 -0.23 0.66
N VAL A 23 7.67 0.87 0.65
CA VAL A 23 8.62 1.18 -0.43
C VAL A 23 9.79 0.20 -0.43
N ASP A 24 10.36 -0.09 0.74
CA ASP A 24 11.50 -1.00 0.90
C ASP A 24 11.15 -2.43 0.47
N ASP A 25 9.94 -2.90 0.80
CA ASP A 25 9.40 -4.20 0.34
C ASP A 25 9.24 -4.30 -1.19
N ASN A 26 9.25 -3.16 -1.89
CA ASN A 26 8.99 -3.07 -3.33
C ASN A 26 10.14 -2.36 -4.09
N MET A 27 11.37 -2.43 -3.58
CA MET A 27 12.55 -1.82 -4.23
C MET A 27 12.85 -2.34 -5.64
N GLU A 28 12.33 -3.52 -5.99
CA GLU A 28 12.50 -4.17 -7.29
C GLU A 28 11.61 -3.59 -8.40
N VAL A 29 10.56 -2.85 -8.06
CA VAL A 29 9.71 -2.14 -9.03
C VAL A 29 10.15 -0.70 -9.22
N SER A 30 9.92 -0.18 -10.43
CA SER A 30 10.27 1.20 -10.75
C SER A 30 9.43 2.19 -9.91
N TRP A 31 10.05 3.30 -9.50
CA TRP A 31 9.37 4.32 -8.70
C TRP A 31 8.07 4.85 -9.33
N PRO A 32 8.00 5.13 -10.66
CA PRO A 32 6.75 5.56 -11.29
C PRO A 32 5.64 4.49 -11.23
N GLU A 33 5.99 3.22 -11.37
CA GLU A 33 5.04 2.11 -11.28
C GLU A 33 4.51 1.95 -9.86
N PHE A 34 5.39 2.03 -8.86
CA PHE A 34 5.01 2.03 -7.45
C PHE A 34 4.05 3.18 -7.13
N LEU A 35 4.39 4.41 -7.53
CA LEU A 35 3.55 5.58 -7.28
C LEU A 35 2.17 5.48 -7.95
N ARG A 36 2.11 4.89 -9.16
CA ARG A 36 0.83 4.63 -9.82
C ARG A 36 -0.01 3.65 -9.01
N ALA A 37 0.56 2.52 -8.60
CA ALA A 37 -0.13 1.52 -7.80
C ALA A 37 -0.59 2.07 -6.44
N TRP A 38 0.25 2.87 -5.78
CA TRP A 38 -0.10 3.57 -4.55
C TRP A 38 -1.22 4.59 -4.75
N GLY A 39 -1.21 5.33 -5.86
CA GLY A 39 -2.28 6.25 -6.24
C GLY A 39 -3.63 5.55 -6.40
N GLU A 40 -3.66 4.38 -7.03
CA GLU A 40 -4.88 3.57 -7.18
C GLU A 40 -5.47 3.16 -5.82
N LEU A 41 -4.65 2.85 -4.82
CA LEU A 41 -5.13 2.55 -3.45
C LEU A 41 -5.72 3.79 -2.76
N ARG A 42 -5.20 4.98 -3.05
CA ARG A 42 -5.73 6.25 -2.50
C ARG A 42 -7.05 6.64 -3.17
N GLU A 43 -7.19 6.40 -4.48
CA GLU A 43 -8.41 6.74 -5.22
C GLU A 43 -9.65 5.95 -4.76
N ILE A 44 -9.45 4.73 -4.27
CA ILE A 44 -10.54 3.88 -3.75
C ILE A 44 -10.84 4.13 -2.27
N ASP A 45 -10.12 5.06 -1.62
CA ASP A 45 -10.36 5.54 -0.25
C ASP A 45 -10.46 4.43 0.82
N ILE A 46 -9.67 3.36 0.68
CA ILE A 46 -9.63 2.24 1.63
C ILE A 46 -8.45 2.29 2.61
N LEU A 47 -7.48 3.17 2.35
CA LEU A 47 -6.27 3.30 3.16
C LEU A 47 -6.58 4.03 4.46
N LYS A 48 -6.41 3.34 5.59
CA LYS A 48 -6.48 3.92 6.93
C LYS A 48 -5.08 4.08 7.50
N ARG A 49 -4.96 4.85 8.58
CA ARG A 49 -3.74 4.96 9.39
C ARG A 49 -4.05 4.65 10.84
N ASP A 50 -3.14 3.97 11.50
CA ASP A 50 -3.21 3.76 12.95
C ASP A 50 -2.59 4.94 13.72
N ASP A 51 -2.58 4.84 15.05
CA ASP A 51 -2.06 5.87 15.94
C ASP A 51 -0.53 6.07 15.79
N GLU A 52 0.18 5.08 15.24
CA GLU A 52 1.61 5.13 14.94
C GLU A 52 1.90 5.66 13.53
N GLY A 53 0.85 5.94 12.75
CA GLY A 53 0.93 6.46 11.38
C GLY A 53 1.18 5.39 10.32
N ALA A 54 1.16 4.11 10.68
CA ALA A 54 1.27 3.00 9.74
C ALA A 54 -0.04 2.86 8.95
N TYR A 55 0.09 2.55 7.66
CA TYR A 55 -1.05 2.33 6.78
C TYR A 55 -1.58 0.91 6.97
N TYR A 56 -2.89 0.77 6.97
CA TYR A 56 -3.56 -0.53 6.97
C TYR A 56 -4.86 -0.47 6.16
N ILE A 57 -5.35 -1.65 5.80
CA ILE A 57 -6.64 -1.84 5.13
C ILE A 57 -7.44 -2.87 5.93
N GLU A 58 -8.67 -2.53 6.31
CA GLU A 58 -9.55 -3.47 6.99
C GLU A 58 -10.02 -4.56 6.03
N LYS A 59 -9.89 -5.83 6.44
CA LYS A 59 -10.55 -6.93 5.75
C LYS A 59 -12.06 -6.79 5.91
N LYS A 60 -12.76 -6.70 4.78
CA LYS A 60 -14.22 -6.87 4.71
C LYS A 60 -14.60 -8.34 4.84
#